data_AF-A0A5D2BTA3-F1
#
_entry.id   AF-A0A5D2BTA3-F1
#
_cell.length_a   1.000
_cell.length_b   1.000
_cell.length_c   1.000
_cell.angle_alpha   90.00
_cell.angle_beta   90.00
_cell.angle_gamma   90.00
#
_symmetry.space_group_name_H-M   'P 1'
#
loop_
_entity.id
_entity.type
_entity.pdbx_description
1 polymer ?
#
loop_
_entity_poly.entity_id
_entity_poly.type
_entity_poly.pdbx_seq_one_letter_code
_entity_poly.pdbx_strand_id
1 'polypeptide(L)' 'MKLWAINEVRAKSKFWYFLRKLKKVKKSNGQVLAINEVIAIPEYNHA' A
#
# COMPACT_ATOMS: atom_id res chain seq x y z
N MET A 1 1.69 -4.10 3.48
CA MET A 1 1.67 -4.53 2.06
C MET A 1 2.42 -3.49 1.25
N LYS A 2 3.40 -3.88 0.42
CA LYS A 2 4.13 -2.94 -0.44
C LYS A 2 3.35 -2.73 -1.74
N LEU A 3 3.04 -1.48 -2.08
CA LEU A 3 2.20 -1.12 -3.22
C LEU A 3 2.81 0.05 -4.00
N TRP A 4 2.70 -0.02 -5.32
CA TRP A 4 3.03 1.08 -6.21
C TRP A 4 1.76 1.89 -6.52
N ALA A 5 1.76 3.18 -6.20
CA ALA A 5 0.66 4.09 -6.46
C ALA A 5 1.18 5.54 -6.62
N ILE A 6 0.41 6.37 -7.32
CA ILE A 6 0.76 7.77 -7.60
C ILE A 6 0.49 8.67 -6.38
N ASN A 7 -0.51 8.31 -5.58
CA ASN A 7 -0.89 9.06 -4.39
C ASN A 7 -1.55 8.13 -3.35
N GLU A 8 -1.74 8.66 -2.15
CA GLU A 8 -2.29 7.92 -1.01
C GLU A 8 -3.69 7.37 -1.27
N VAL A 9 -4.56 8.14 -1.95
CA VAL A 9 -5.92 7.73 -2.29
C VAL A 9 -5.91 6.48 -3.17
N ARG A 10 -5.08 6.45 -4.22
CA ARG A 10 -4.92 5.27 -5.08
C ARG A 10 -4.26 4.11 -4.34
N ALA A 11 -3.35 4.39 -3.40
CA ALA A 11 -2.74 3.37 -2.55
C ALA A 11 -3.80 2.68 -1.66
N LYS A 12 -4.69 3.45 -0.99
CA LYS A 12 -5.82 2.91 -0.21
C LYS A 12 -6.73 2.03 -1.04
N SER A 13 -7.11 2.49 -2.24
CA SER A 13 -7.97 1.72 -3.14
C SER A 13 -7.32 0.39 -3.55
N LYS A 14 -6.04 0.40 -3.94
CA LYS A 14 -5.30 -0.83 -4.25
C LYS A 14 -5.19 -1.74 -3.03
N PHE A 15 -4.92 -1.20 -1.85
CA PHE A 15 -4.83 -1.95 -0.60
C PHE A 15 -6.09 -2.78 -0.34
N TRP A 16 -7.26 -2.13 -0.37
CA TRP A 16 -8.54 -2.81 -0.17
C TRP A 16 -8.89 -3.79 -1.29
N TYR A 17 -8.54 -3.47 -2.54
CA TYR A 17 -8.73 -4.38 -3.66
C TYR A 17 -8.01 -5.72 -3.45
N PHE A 18 -6.74 -5.68 -3.08
CA PHE A 18 -5.96 -6.89 -2.84
C PHE A 18 -6.39 -7.62 -1.56
N LEU A 19 -6.68 -6.91 -0.47
CA LEU A 19 -7.20 -7.54 0.75
C LEU A 19 -8.53 -8.28 0.52
N ARG A 20 -9.42 -7.71 -0.29
CA ARG A 20 -10.69 -8.36 -0.66
C ARG A 20 -10.44 -9.68 -1.39
N LYS A 21 -9.43 -9.73 -2.28
CA LYS A 21 -9.06 -10.94 -3.02
C LYS A 21 -8.37 -11.98 -2.14
N LEU A 22 -7.46 -11.55 -1.27
CA LEU A 22 -6.61 -12.47 -0.49
C LEU A 22 -7.29 -13.01 0.77
N LYS A 23 -8.03 -12.15 1.48
CA LYS A 23 -8.54 -12.45 2.83
C LYS A 23 -10.04 -12.17 2.98
N LYS A 24 -10.75 -11.84 1.88
CA LYS A 24 -12.19 -11.48 1.88
C LYS A 24 -12.55 -10.32 2.83
N VAL A 25 -11.59 -9.47 3.17
CA VAL A 25 -11.80 -8.31 4.06
C VAL A 25 -12.31 -7.11 3.24
N LYS A 26 -13.26 -6.36 3.81
CA LYS A 26 -13.85 -5.15 3.22
C LYS A 26 -13.44 -3.89 4.00
N LYS A 27 -13.43 -2.74 3.31
CA LYS A 27 -13.17 -1.42 3.93
C LYS A 27 -14.14 -1.07 5.06
N SER A 28 -15.40 -1.52 4.98
CA SER A 28 -16.40 -1.28 6.03
C SER A 28 -16.09 -1.99 7.35
N ASN A 29 -15.30 -3.07 7.31
CA ASN A 29 -15.07 -3.94 8.45
C ASN A 29 -13.64 -3.81 8.99
N GLY A 30 -12.90 -2.79 8.58
CA GLY A 30 -11.52 -2.59 9.01
C GLY A 30 -11.02 -1.18 8.74
N GLN A 31 -9.91 -0.84 9.37
CA GLN A 31 -9.29 0.47 9.28
C GLN A 31 -7.85 0.36 8.74
N VAL A 32 -7.42 1.37 7.99
CA VAL A 32 -6.01 1.51 7.63
C VAL A 32 -5.31 2.28 8.76
N LEU A 33 -4.34 1.65 9.41
CA LEU A 33 -3.63 2.24 10.56
C LEU A 33 -2.56 3.25 10.12
N ALA A 34 -1.77 2.92 9.11
CA ALA A 34 -0.71 3.78 8.60
C ALA A 34 -0.49 3.55 7.10
N ILE A 35 -0.05 4.60 6.40
CA ILE A 35 0.42 4.55 5.02
C ILE A 35 1.71 5.33 4.96
N ASN A 36 2.80 4.62 4.69
CA ASN A 36 4.13 5.18 4.68
C ASN A 36 4.66 5.12 3.25
N GLU A 37 5.03 6.28 2.72
CA GLU A 37 5.72 6.35 1.44
C GLU A 37 7.16 5.88 1.62
N VAL A 38 7.58 4.93 0.79
CA VAL A 38 8.95 4.43 0.80
C VAL A 38 9.68 5.08 -0.36
N ILE A 39 10.45 6.11 -0.05
CA ILE A 39 11.38 6.74 -1.00
C ILE A 39 12.62 5.86 -1.04
N ALA A 40 12.90 5.25 -2.19
CA ALA A 40 14.17 4.57 -2.40
C ALA A 40 15.26 5.66 -2.48
N ILE A 41 16.03 5.82 -1.40
CA ILE A 41 17.21 6.70 -1.41
C ILE A 41 18.22 6.06 -2.38
N PRO A 42 18.78 6.81 -3.35
CA PRO A 42 19.72 6.27 -4.33
C PRO A 42 21.10 5.92 -3.75
N GLU A 43 21.37 6.25 -2.49
CA GLU A 43 22.63 5.93 -1.82
C GLU A 43 22.65 4.47 -1.37
N TYR A 44 22.88 3.56 -2.31
CA TYR A 44 23.57 2.25 -2.18
C TYR A 44 23.38 1.38 -3.44
N ASN A 45 23.45 1.99 -4.64
CA ASN A 45 23.83 1.25 -5.84
C ASN A 45 25.33 1.47 -6.11
N HIS A 46 26.16 1.04 -5.17
CA HIS A 46 27.57 0.71 -5.45
C HIS A 46 27.64 -0.81 -5.65
N ALA A 47 27.43 -1.22 -6.90
CA ALA A 47 27.91 -2.46 -7.49
C ALA A 47 28.02 -2.23 -9.00
#